data_AF-A0AAP2PBN6-F1
#
_entry.id   AF-A0AAP2PBN6-F1
#
_cell.length_a   1.000
_cell.length_b   1.000
_cell.length_c   1.000
_cell.angle_alpha   90.00
_cell.angle_beta   90.00
_cell.angle_gamma   90.00
#
_symmetry.space_group_name_H-M   'P 1'
#
loop_
_entity.id
_entity.type
_entity.pdbx_description
1 polymer ?
#
loop_
_entity_poly.entity_id
_entity_poly.type
_entity_poly.pdbx_seq_one_letter_code
_entity_poly.pdbx_strand_id
1 'polypeptide(L)'
;MHHILPQSEGGPNTYENAIALCFDCHADAGHYNPKHPKGTKYSREELKKSKSQWIEMVRNNNIEIPRVDEELKFTIMEETATYEEKIISLRRDVVKIFATTHPVGVGAEYHWIKNTYPGCDIKMQLITTLGHITDKAMEKDIYFDVIEIEMADSRTKKIYFDISDFVSHGMVSSSLNEDEFFANKLDELYS
;
A
#
# COMPACT_ATOMS: atom_id res chain seq x y z
N MET A 1 -5.33 8.43 11.44
CA MET A 1 -6.23 9.59 11.58
C MET A 1 -5.35 10.84 11.49
N HIS A 2 -5.77 11.85 10.73
CA HIS A 2 -4.97 13.05 10.44
C HIS A 2 -5.65 14.30 11.02
N HIS A 3 -4.86 15.28 11.44
CA HIS A 3 -5.37 16.61 11.82
C HIS A 3 -5.33 17.55 10.62
N ILE A 4 -6.47 18.15 10.26
CA ILE A 4 -6.58 19.11 9.15
C ILE A 4 -5.69 20.34 9.41
N LEU A 5 -5.70 20.87 10.64
CA LEU A 5 -4.69 21.76 11.18
C LEU A 5 -3.80 20.95 12.14
N PRO A 6 -2.52 20.72 11.83
CA PRO A 6 -1.62 19.98 12.70
C PRO A 6 -1.53 20.57 14.11
N GLN A 7 -1.37 19.72 15.13
CA GLN A 7 -1.19 20.19 16.52
C GLN A 7 0.08 21.05 16.68
N SER A 8 1.14 20.76 15.92
CA SER A 8 2.37 21.56 15.88
C SER A 8 2.14 22.99 15.42
N GLU A 9 1.05 23.24 14.69
CA GLU A 9 0.60 24.56 14.24
C GLU A 9 -0.57 25.11 15.09
N GLY A 10 -0.82 24.53 16.27
CA GLY A 10 -1.88 24.95 17.19
C GLY A 10 -3.26 24.35 16.91
N GLY A 11 -3.34 23.30 16.08
CA GLY A 11 -4.59 22.60 15.80
C GLY A 11 -5.18 21.88 17.01
N PRO A 12 -6.49 21.98 17.25
CA PRO A 12 -7.12 21.36 18.42
C PRO A 12 -7.42 19.88 18.18
N ASN A 13 -7.50 19.10 19.26
CA ASN A 13 -7.92 17.70 19.24
C ASN A 13 -9.45 17.58 19.26
N THR A 14 -10.11 17.97 18.17
CA THR A 14 -11.57 17.85 18.06
C THR A 14 -11.98 16.99 16.88
N TYR A 15 -13.23 16.50 16.92
CA TYR A 15 -13.82 15.75 15.83
C TYR A 15 -13.79 16.56 14.52
N GLU A 16 -14.03 17.86 14.56
CA GLU A 16 -14.05 18.75 13.40
C GLU A 16 -12.68 18.83 12.73
N ASN A 17 -11.60 18.87 13.52
CA ASN A 17 -10.22 18.93 13.03
C ASN A 17 -9.65 17.56 12.63
N ALA A 18 -10.32 16.45 12.98
CA ALA A 18 -9.90 15.11 12.60
C ALA A 18 -10.44 14.72 11.20
N ILE A 19 -9.63 14.04 10.39
CA ILE A 19 -10.05 13.43 9.12
C ILE A 19 -9.46 12.03 8.99
N ALA A 20 -10.27 11.09 8.48
CA ALA A 20 -9.81 9.77 8.08
C ALA A 20 -9.29 9.86 6.65
N LEU A 21 -8.05 9.40 6.42
CA LEU A 21 -7.41 9.38 5.11
C LEU A 21 -6.88 7.97 4.86
N CYS A 22 -6.89 7.52 3.61
CA CYS A 22 -6.15 6.34 3.21
C CYS A 22 -4.65 6.60 3.30
N PHE A 23 -3.84 5.55 3.18
CA PHE A 23 -2.39 5.62 3.29
C PHE A 23 -1.78 6.69 2.37
N ASP A 24 -2.16 6.71 1.09
CA ASP A 24 -1.63 7.67 0.13
C ASP A 24 -2.04 9.12 0.41
N CYS A 25 -3.34 9.35 0.66
CA CYS A 25 -3.81 10.70 0.99
C CYS A 25 -3.18 11.21 2.29
N HIS A 26 -2.83 10.32 3.22
CA HIS A 26 -2.13 10.69 4.44
C HIS A 26 -0.69 11.14 4.16
N ALA A 27 -0.01 10.50 3.19
CA ALA A 27 1.32 10.91 2.73
C ALA A 27 1.30 12.28 2.03
N ASP A 28 0.22 12.58 1.30
CA ASP A 28 0.08 13.82 0.52
C ASP A 28 -0.41 15.01 1.37
N ALA A 29 -1.11 14.76 2.48
CA ALA A 29 -1.67 15.79 3.35
C ALA A 29 -0.58 16.58 4.11
N GLY A 30 -0.75 17.90 4.20
CA GLY A 30 0.18 18.77 4.95
C GLY A 30 1.45 19.18 4.20
N HIS A 31 1.72 18.61 3.01
CA HIS A 31 2.90 18.96 2.21
C HIS A 31 2.64 20.00 1.11
N TYR A 32 1.44 20.61 1.08
CA TYR A 32 1.02 21.56 0.03
C TYR A 32 1.99 22.75 -0.06
N ASN A 33 2.53 22.99 -1.25
CA ASN A 33 3.45 24.11 -1.51
C ASN A 33 2.73 25.18 -2.37
N PRO A 34 2.34 26.33 -1.79
CA PRO A 34 1.65 27.39 -2.53
C PRO A 34 2.44 27.96 -3.73
N LYS A 35 3.77 27.82 -3.72
CA LYS A 35 4.67 28.29 -4.79
C LYS A 35 4.77 27.28 -5.96
N HIS A 36 4.33 26.05 -5.76
CA HIS A 36 4.28 24.99 -6.76
C HIS A 36 2.92 24.27 -6.69
N PRO A 37 1.83 24.90 -7.17
CA PRO A 37 0.48 24.35 -7.07
C PRO A 37 0.25 23.10 -7.95
N LYS A 38 1.25 22.68 -8.75
CA LYS A 38 1.24 21.38 -9.43
C LYS A 38 1.82 20.32 -8.50
N GLY A 39 0.96 19.47 -7.95
CA GLY A 39 1.33 18.31 -7.15
C GLY A 39 0.09 17.61 -6.57
N THR A 40 0.27 16.38 -6.10
CA THR A 40 -0.77 15.50 -5.51
C THR A 40 -1.26 15.94 -4.12
N LYS A 41 -1.00 17.19 -3.72
CA LYS A 41 -1.04 17.60 -2.31
C LYS A 41 -2.30 18.37 -1.99
N TYR A 42 -2.91 18.07 -0.83
CA TYR A 42 -4.18 18.65 -0.42
C TYR A 42 -3.98 19.84 0.53
N SER A 43 -4.65 20.94 0.23
CA SER A 43 -4.83 22.07 1.14
C SER A 43 -5.84 21.76 2.25
N ARG A 44 -5.84 22.55 3.32
CA ARG A 44 -6.79 22.40 4.44
C ARG A 44 -8.24 22.49 4.00
N GLU A 45 -8.54 23.36 3.05
CA GLU A 45 -9.90 23.55 2.57
C GLU A 45 -10.36 22.40 1.67
N GLU A 46 -9.44 21.80 0.90
CA GLU A 46 -9.71 20.56 0.17
C GLU A 46 -9.98 19.39 1.13
N LEU A 47 -9.22 19.26 2.22
CA LEU A 47 -9.45 18.25 3.25
C LEU A 47 -10.81 18.42 3.93
N LYS A 48 -11.19 19.65 4.34
CA LYS A 48 -12.51 19.92 4.93
C LYS A 48 -13.65 19.63 3.94
N LYS A 49 -13.47 20.00 2.68
CA LYS A 49 -14.44 19.72 1.62
C LYS A 49 -14.62 18.22 1.42
N SER A 50 -13.51 17.48 1.29
CA SER A 50 -13.50 16.03 1.13
C SER A 50 -14.20 15.32 2.31
N LYS A 51 -13.88 15.71 3.55
CA LYS A 51 -14.58 15.22 4.75
C LYS A 51 -16.08 15.46 4.71
N SER A 52 -16.50 16.67 4.32
CA SER A 52 -17.93 17.01 4.24
C SER A 52 -18.64 16.18 3.18
N GLN A 53 -18.02 15.98 2.02
CA GLN A 53 -18.55 15.15 0.94
C GLN A 53 -18.66 13.68 1.38
N TRP A 54 -17.65 13.13 2.05
CA TRP A 54 -17.70 11.77 2.58
C TRP A 54 -18.84 11.57 3.58
N ILE A 55 -19.01 12.48 4.55
CA ILE A 55 -20.11 12.41 5.52
C ILE A 55 -21.48 12.43 4.81
N GLU A 56 -21.62 13.24 3.76
CA GLU A 56 -22.85 13.32 2.98
C GLU A 56 -23.10 12.04 2.17
N MET A 57 -22.07 11.45 1.56
CA MET A 57 -22.18 10.16 0.88
C MET A 57 -22.65 9.06 1.83
N VAL A 58 -22.06 9.00 3.04
CA VAL A 58 -22.45 8.04 4.08
C VAL A 58 -23.88 8.28 4.54
N ARG A 59 -24.25 9.54 4.81
CA ARG A 59 -25.61 9.92 5.22
C ARG A 59 -26.66 9.49 4.20
N ASN A 60 -26.33 9.57 2.92
CA ASN A 60 -27.22 9.19 1.82
C ASN A 60 -27.14 7.71 1.44
N ASN A 61 -26.40 6.89 2.19
CA ASN A 61 -26.13 5.47 1.88
C ASN A 61 -25.61 5.26 0.44
N ASN A 62 -24.90 6.25 -0.10
CA ASN A 62 -24.33 6.20 -1.44
C ASN A 62 -22.89 5.67 -1.38
N ILE A 63 -22.74 4.49 -0.76
CA ILE A 63 -21.47 3.78 -0.63
C ILE A 63 -21.66 2.43 -1.29
N GLU A 64 -20.77 2.08 -2.23
CA GLU A 64 -20.71 0.74 -2.75
C GLU A 64 -20.23 -0.20 -1.65
N ILE A 65 -21.00 -1.25 -1.39
CA ILE A 65 -20.60 -2.29 -0.43
C ILE A 65 -19.35 -2.96 -1.00
N PRO A 66 -18.22 -2.97 -0.27
CA PRO A 66 -17.04 -3.69 -0.72
C PRO A 66 -17.42 -5.15 -0.94
N ARG A 67 -16.86 -5.78 -1.98
CA ARG A 67 -17.10 -7.20 -2.22
C ARG A 67 -16.73 -7.98 -0.96
N VAL A 68 -17.69 -8.73 -0.43
CA VAL A 68 -17.42 -9.73 0.60
C VAL A 68 -16.84 -10.92 -0.16
N ASP A 69 -15.55 -10.83 -0.49
CA ASP A 69 -14.91 -11.92 -1.22
C ASP A 69 -14.67 -13.09 -0.26
N GLU A 70 -14.97 -14.30 -0.73
CA GLU A 70 -14.51 -15.53 -0.10
C GLU A 70 -12.99 -15.44 0.11
N GLU A 71 -12.48 -16.02 1.20
CA GLU A 71 -11.05 -16.00 1.52
C GLU A 71 -10.23 -16.45 0.31
N LEU A 72 -9.48 -15.53 -0.30
CA LEU A 72 -8.72 -15.80 -1.51
C LEU A 72 -7.64 -16.85 -1.21
N LYS A 73 -7.65 -17.94 -1.97
CA LYS A 73 -6.71 -19.05 -1.82
C LYS A 73 -6.17 -19.45 -3.17
N PHE A 74 -4.90 -19.84 -3.19
CA PHE A 74 -4.26 -20.39 -4.37
C PHE A 74 -3.78 -21.80 -4.07
N THR A 75 -4.31 -22.80 -4.80
CA THR A 75 -3.98 -24.21 -4.58
C THR A 75 -3.34 -24.81 -5.82
N ILE A 76 -2.18 -25.44 -5.66
CA ILE A 76 -1.57 -26.30 -6.67
C ILE A 76 -1.43 -27.69 -6.04
N MET A 77 -2.00 -28.70 -6.70
CA MET A 77 -2.07 -30.07 -6.19
C MET A 77 -2.73 -30.12 -4.80
N GLU A 78 -1.95 -30.31 -3.74
CA GLU A 78 -2.41 -30.38 -2.34
C GLU A 78 -1.85 -29.24 -1.48
N GLU A 79 -1.03 -28.36 -2.05
CA GLU A 79 -0.46 -27.20 -1.35
C GLU A 79 -1.32 -25.96 -1.59
N THR A 80 -1.53 -25.16 -0.54
CA THR A 80 -2.35 -23.94 -0.59
C THR A 80 -1.56 -22.76 -0.06
N ALA A 81 -1.58 -21.65 -0.80
CA ALA A 81 -1.16 -20.35 -0.33
C ALA A 81 -2.36 -19.49 0.08
N THR A 82 -2.14 -18.69 1.11
CA THR A 82 -3.08 -17.67 1.60
C THR A 82 -2.38 -16.31 1.66
N TYR A 83 -3.17 -15.26 1.88
CA TYR A 83 -2.72 -13.87 1.79
C TYR A 83 -3.11 -13.08 3.04
N GLU A 84 -2.25 -12.15 3.45
CA GLU A 84 -2.61 -11.08 4.38
C GLU A 84 -2.33 -9.74 3.69
N GLU A 85 -3.40 -8.98 3.44
CA GLU A 85 -3.33 -7.65 2.85
C GLU A 85 -3.02 -6.61 3.94
N LYS A 86 -1.75 -6.23 4.05
CA LYS A 86 -1.28 -5.27 5.07
C LYS A 86 -1.54 -3.82 4.67
N ILE A 87 -1.37 -3.51 3.38
CA ILE A 87 -1.72 -2.21 2.79
C ILE A 87 -2.39 -2.45 1.46
N ILE A 88 -3.56 -1.85 1.26
CA ILE A 88 -4.20 -1.67 -0.05
C ILE A 88 -4.38 -0.17 -0.26
N SER A 89 -3.76 0.39 -1.29
CA SER A 89 -3.80 1.84 -1.56
C SER A 89 -3.93 2.15 -3.05
N LEU A 90 -3.74 3.42 -3.47
CA LEU A 90 -3.74 3.78 -4.89
C LEU A 90 -2.38 3.51 -5.54
N ARG A 91 -1.29 3.76 -4.82
CA ARG A 91 0.07 3.70 -5.38
C ARG A 91 0.84 2.43 -5.00
N ARG A 92 0.64 1.92 -3.77
CA ARG A 92 1.37 0.76 -3.26
C ARG A 92 0.49 -0.22 -2.49
N ASP A 93 0.65 -1.50 -2.77
CA ASP A 93 0.08 -2.54 -1.93
C ASP A 93 1.19 -3.33 -1.25
N VAL A 94 0.89 -3.84 -0.06
CA VAL A 94 1.79 -4.71 0.70
C VAL A 94 0.99 -5.94 1.09
N VAL A 95 1.41 -7.09 0.58
CA VAL A 95 0.69 -8.36 0.75
C VAL A 95 1.67 -9.41 1.25
N LYS A 96 1.37 -10.06 2.38
CA LYS A 96 2.14 -11.22 2.81
C LYS A 96 1.56 -12.48 2.22
N ILE A 97 2.41 -13.31 1.63
CA ILE A 97 2.03 -14.61 1.11
C ILE A 97 2.49 -15.68 2.10
N PHE A 98 1.54 -16.47 2.58
CA PHE A 98 1.83 -17.68 3.35
C PHE A 98 1.87 -18.85 2.38
N ALA A 99 3.05 -19.39 2.12
CA ALA A 99 3.22 -20.57 1.27
C ALA A 99 4.36 -21.44 1.81
N THR A 100 4.25 -22.75 1.58
CA THR A 100 5.24 -23.75 2.02
C THR A 100 6.40 -23.92 1.05
N THR A 101 6.17 -23.63 -0.23
CA THR A 101 7.16 -23.86 -1.29
C THR A 101 7.24 -22.69 -2.26
N HIS A 102 8.42 -22.53 -2.86
CA HIS A 102 8.68 -21.45 -3.82
C HIS A 102 7.74 -21.46 -5.03
N PRO A 103 7.43 -22.60 -5.70
CA PRO A 103 6.51 -22.60 -6.84
C PRO A 103 5.08 -22.17 -6.48
N VAL A 104 4.60 -22.58 -5.30
CA VAL A 104 3.26 -22.20 -4.81
C VAL A 104 3.23 -20.72 -4.47
N GLY A 105 4.27 -20.21 -3.79
CA GLY A 105 4.41 -18.80 -3.47
C GLY A 105 4.43 -17.90 -4.71
N VAL A 106 5.26 -18.24 -5.70
CA VAL A 106 5.33 -17.48 -6.97
C VAL A 106 4.00 -17.53 -7.71
N GLY A 107 3.36 -18.70 -7.79
CA GLY A 107 2.04 -18.82 -8.40
C GLY A 107 0.98 -17.96 -7.69
N ALA A 108 1.09 -17.83 -6.36
CA ALA A 108 0.17 -17.06 -5.54
C ALA A 108 0.25 -15.55 -5.84
N GLU A 109 1.43 -15.00 -6.14
CA GLU A 109 1.63 -13.58 -6.51
C GLU A 109 0.79 -13.22 -7.74
N TYR A 110 0.98 -13.96 -8.84
CA TYR A 110 0.26 -13.74 -10.09
C TYR A 110 -1.25 -13.99 -9.94
N HIS A 111 -1.62 -14.97 -9.12
CA HIS A 111 -3.03 -15.24 -8.82
C HIS A 111 -3.69 -14.06 -8.10
N TRP A 112 -3.02 -13.51 -7.08
CA TRP A 112 -3.52 -12.34 -6.36
C TRP A 112 -3.66 -11.14 -7.28
N ILE A 113 -2.64 -10.82 -8.09
CA ILE A 113 -2.70 -9.70 -9.06
C ILE A 113 -3.88 -9.86 -10.01
N LYS A 114 -4.05 -11.03 -10.62
CA LYS A 114 -5.12 -11.26 -11.60
C LYS A 114 -6.52 -11.15 -11.00
N ASN A 115 -6.67 -11.56 -9.74
CA ASN A 115 -7.93 -11.45 -9.03
C ASN A 115 -8.25 -10.00 -8.64
N THR A 116 -7.26 -9.30 -8.07
CA THR A 116 -7.44 -7.94 -7.53
C THR A 116 -7.45 -6.87 -8.63
N TYR A 117 -6.63 -7.03 -9.66
CA TYR A 117 -6.43 -6.07 -10.74
C TYR A 117 -6.61 -6.75 -12.11
N PRO A 118 -7.83 -7.20 -12.45
CA PRO A 118 -8.07 -7.90 -13.70
C PRO A 118 -7.73 -7.01 -14.90
N GLY A 119 -6.91 -7.55 -15.81
CA GLY A 119 -6.52 -6.87 -17.05
C GLY A 119 -5.38 -5.85 -16.90
N CYS A 120 -4.67 -5.81 -15.77
CA CYS A 120 -3.45 -5.02 -15.67
C CYS A 120 -2.27 -5.66 -16.43
N ASP A 121 -1.32 -4.84 -16.86
CA ASP A 121 -0.06 -5.28 -17.45
C ASP A 121 1.07 -5.25 -16.41
N ILE A 122 1.87 -6.31 -16.33
CA ILE A 122 3.09 -6.31 -15.52
C ILE A 122 4.20 -5.60 -16.30
N LYS A 123 4.82 -4.57 -15.69
CA LYS A 123 5.86 -3.75 -16.32
C LYS A 123 7.26 -4.07 -15.83
N MET A 124 7.40 -4.32 -14.53
CA MET A 124 8.68 -4.56 -13.89
C MET A 124 8.51 -5.54 -12.73
N GLN A 125 9.55 -6.33 -12.49
CA GLN A 125 9.67 -7.17 -11.31
C GLN A 125 11.10 -7.08 -10.78
N LEU A 126 11.25 -6.98 -9.46
CA LEU A 126 12.56 -6.98 -8.79
C LEU A 126 12.43 -7.51 -7.37
N ILE A 127 13.55 -7.97 -6.81
CA ILE A 127 13.63 -8.43 -5.42
C ILE A 127 14.36 -7.38 -4.58
N THR A 128 13.83 -7.10 -3.39
CA THR A 128 14.45 -6.24 -2.39
C THR A 128 14.28 -6.79 -0.98
N THR A 129 14.90 -6.18 0.03
CA THR A 129 14.62 -6.46 1.44
C THR A 129 14.09 -5.23 2.16
N LEU A 130 13.45 -5.46 3.31
CA LEU A 130 13.02 -4.36 4.19
C LEU A 130 14.20 -3.48 4.59
N GLY A 131 15.34 -4.08 4.97
CA GLY A 131 16.54 -3.33 5.36
C GLY A 131 17.08 -2.43 4.24
N HIS A 132 16.98 -2.87 2.98
CA HIS A 132 17.35 -2.02 1.84
C HIS A 132 16.36 -0.87 1.61
N ILE A 133 15.05 -1.11 1.81
CA ILE A 133 14.04 -0.05 1.67
C ILE A 133 14.17 0.99 2.78
N THR A 134 14.48 0.57 4.00
CA THR A 134 14.52 1.45 5.19
C THR A 134 15.89 2.03 5.47
N ASP A 135 16.94 1.57 4.77
CA ASP A 135 18.34 1.86 5.06
C ASP A 135 18.72 1.51 6.52
N LYS A 136 18.20 0.38 7.01
CA LYS A 136 18.43 -0.12 8.38
C LYS A 136 18.99 -1.54 8.35
N ALA A 137 19.94 -1.80 9.23
CA ALA A 137 20.39 -3.17 9.50
C ALA A 137 19.28 -3.94 10.23
N MET A 138 18.92 -5.12 9.71
CA MET A 138 17.88 -5.96 10.28
C MET A 138 18.50 -7.21 10.94
N GLU A 139 17.94 -7.66 12.07
CA GLU A 139 18.34 -8.93 12.69
C GLU A 139 17.90 -10.12 11.83
N LYS A 140 16.74 -10.00 11.18
CA LYS A 140 16.22 -10.94 10.19
C LYS A 140 15.72 -10.15 8.98
N ASP A 141 16.21 -10.49 7.80
CA ASP A 141 15.73 -9.89 6.56
C ASP A 141 14.30 -10.35 6.23
N ILE A 142 13.49 -9.38 5.82
CA ILE A 142 12.20 -9.60 5.18
C ILE A 142 12.39 -9.34 3.70
N TYR A 143 12.04 -10.32 2.89
CA TYR A 143 12.20 -10.30 1.45
C TYR A 143 10.92 -9.87 0.78
N PHE A 144 11.04 -8.93 -0.16
CA PHE A 144 9.95 -8.49 -1.01
C PHE A 144 10.21 -8.83 -2.46
N ASP A 145 9.25 -9.48 -3.10
CA ASP A 145 9.10 -9.40 -4.55
C ASP A 145 8.24 -8.18 -4.88
N VAL A 146 8.78 -7.26 -5.68
CA VAL A 146 8.13 -6.00 -6.01
C VAL A 146 7.73 -6.05 -7.48
N ILE A 147 6.43 -6.13 -7.71
CA ILE A 147 5.83 -6.17 -9.04
C ILE A 147 5.19 -4.82 -9.33
N GLU A 148 5.64 -4.15 -10.39
CA GLU A 148 5.00 -2.95 -10.92
C GLU A 148 3.99 -3.33 -12.00
N ILE A 149 2.74 -2.91 -11.81
CA ILE A 149 1.65 -3.09 -12.75
C ILE A 149 1.17 -1.76 -13.33
N GLU A 150 0.65 -1.79 -14.55
CA GLU A 150 -0.08 -0.69 -15.19
C GLU A 150 -1.55 -1.07 -15.35
N MET A 151 -2.41 -0.19 -14.86
CA MET A 151 -3.87 -0.32 -14.93
C MET A 151 -4.40 0.18 -16.27
N ALA A 152 -5.66 -0.16 -16.59
CA ALA A 152 -6.30 0.23 -17.86
C ALA A 152 -6.35 1.75 -18.12
N ASP A 153 -6.29 2.57 -17.07
CA ASP A 153 -6.21 4.04 -17.17
C ASP A 153 -4.77 4.58 -17.16
N SER A 154 -3.79 3.71 -17.44
CA SER A 154 -2.36 4.01 -17.48
C SER A 154 -1.74 4.42 -16.14
N ARG A 155 -2.48 4.32 -15.03
CA ARG A 155 -1.87 4.47 -13.70
C ARG A 155 -0.96 3.28 -13.41
N THR A 156 0.23 3.54 -12.90
CA THR A 156 1.11 2.48 -12.40
C THR A 156 0.99 2.32 -10.88
N LYS A 157 1.23 1.10 -10.41
CA LYS A 157 1.16 0.70 -9.00
C LYS A 157 2.25 -0.33 -8.73
N LYS A 158 2.91 -0.22 -7.57
CA LYS A 158 3.84 -1.24 -7.08
C LYS A 158 3.17 -2.13 -6.04
N ILE A 159 3.38 -3.43 -6.13
CA ILE A 159 2.87 -4.41 -5.18
C ILE A 159 4.07 -5.09 -4.54
N TYR A 160 4.16 -5.02 -3.22
CA TYR A 160 5.22 -5.59 -2.41
C TYR A 160 4.71 -6.89 -1.80
N PHE A 161 5.14 -8.03 -2.35
CA PHE A 161 4.84 -9.33 -1.78
C PHE A 161 5.89 -9.71 -0.76
N ASP A 162 5.52 -9.83 0.51
CA ASP A 162 6.38 -10.49 1.50
C ASP A 162 6.41 -11.99 1.20
N ILE A 163 7.58 -12.41 0.71
CA ILE A 163 7.90 -13.78 0.26
C ILE A 163 8.81 -14.51 1.25
N SER A 164 8.99 -13.97 2.45
CA SER A 164 9.97 -14.46 3.44
C SER A 164 9.68 -15.87 3.95
N ASP A 165 8.47 -16.37 3.76
CA ASP A 165 8.07 -17.73 4.19
C ASP A 165 8.66 -18.82 3.28
N PHE A 166 8.96 -18.49 2.01
CA PHE A 166 9.44 -19.45 1.00
C PHE A 166 10.68 -18.96 0.23
N VAL A 167 11.22 -17.79 0.58
CA VAL A 167 12.50 -17.27 0.09
C VAL A 167 13.35 -16.83 1.27
N SER A 168 14.57 -17.37 1.34
CA SER A 168 15.56 -17.05 2.38
C SER A 168 16.90 -16.54 1.81
N HIS A 169 17.00 -16.42 0.49
CA HIS A 169 18.19 -15.97 -0.24
C HIS A 169 17.80 -15.52 -1.66
N GLY A 170 18.28 -14.35 -2.09
CA GLY A 170 18.02 -13.79 -3.41
C GLY A 170 18.95 -12.62 -3.73
N MET A 171 19.24 -12.39 -5.02
CA MET A 171 20.04 -11.24 -5.44
C MET A 171 19.18 -9.98 -5.30
N VAL A 172 19.45 -9.18 -4.26
CA VAL A 172 18.78 -7.92 -4.00
C VAL A 172 19.17 -6.89 -5.07
N SER A 173 18.17 -6.26 -5.68
CA SER A 173 18.37 -5.14 -6.59
C SER A 173 18.73 -3.89 -5.80
N SER A 174 19.86 -3.26 -6.12
CA SER A 174 20.40 -2.10 -5.38
C SER A 174 19.71 -0.76 -5.68
N SER A 175 18.63 -0.73 -6.46
CA SER A 175 18.13 0.50 -7.08
C SER A 175 16.72 0.93 -6.67
N LEU A 176 16.11 0.31 -5.67
CA LEU A 176 14.85 0.83 -5.13
C LEU A 176 15.13 1.96 -4.14
N ASN A 177 14.71 3.17 -4.49
CA ASN A 177 14.66 4.32 -3.61
C ASN A 177 13.20 4.72 -3.43
N GLU A 178 12.56 4.17 -2.39
CA GLU A 178 11.19 4.53 -2.04
C GLU A 178 11.15 5.79 -1.20
N ASP A 179 10.00 6.47 -1.18
CA ASP A 179 9.86 7.66 -0.33
C ASP A 179 9.90 7.31 1.16
N GLU A 180 10.44 8.24 1.96
CA GLU A 180 10.66 8.08 3.39
C GLU A 180 9.38 7.72 4.16
N PHE A 181 8.22 8.24 3.74
CA PHE A 181 6.94 7.93 4.39
C PHE A 181 6.56 6.45 4.20
N PHE A 182 6.71 5.92 2.99
CA PHE A 182 6.47 4.51 2.72
C PHE A 182 7.48 3.60 3.41
N ALA A 183 8.77 3.94 3.37
CA ALA A 183 9.82 3.18 4.05
C ALA A 183 9.54 3.09 5.57
N ASN A 184 9.23 4.20 6.23
CA ASN A 184 8.88 4.21 7.65
C ASN A 184 7.61 3.41 7.96
N LYS A 185 6.61 3.43 7.06
CA LYS A 185 5.40 2.62 7.26
C LYS A 185 5.68 1.12 7.16
N LEU A 186 6.51 0.71 6.19
CA LEU A 186 6.94 -0.67 6.08
C LEU A 186 7.71 -1.11 7.33
N ASP A 187 8.61 -0.26 7.84
CA ASP A 187 9.33 -0.53 9.09
C ASP A 187 8.34 -0.76 10.26
N GLU A 188 7.34 0.10 10.43
CA GLU A 188 6.31 -0.03 11.48
C GLU A 188 5.48 -1.32 11.34
N LEU A 189 5.17 -1.75 10.12
CA LEU A 189 4.36 -2.96 9.87
C LEU A 189 5.08 -4.27 10.22
N TYR A 190 6.40 -4.24 10.26
CA TYR A 190 7.25 -5.42 10.41
C TYR A 190 8.19 -5.36 11.63
N SER A 191 8.09 -4.30 12.44
CA SER A 191 8.79 -4.14 13.73
C SER A 191 8.08 -4.83 14.89
#